data_AF-A0A2N2AGR5-F1
#
_entry.id   AF-A0A2N2AGR5-F1
#
_cell.length_a   1.000
_cell.length_b   1.000
_cell.length_c   1.000
_cell.angle_alpha   90.00
_cell.angle_beta   90.00
_cell.angle_gamma   90.00
#
_symmetry.space_group_name_H-M   'P 1'
#
loop_
_entity.id
_entity.type
_entity.pdbx_description
1 polymer ?
#
loop_
_entity_poly.entity_id
_entity_poly.type
_entity_poly.pdbx_seq_one_letter_code
_entity_poly.pdbx_strand_id
1 'polypeptide(L)'
;MFRKHLFTIGVIAAACIGLQGPVYAADQAMPSNMIFFVDGTNCPAGSFVATNAAGRMLLVTTYLGDVGKTYGTPLKDQEDRTHTHSGTMTVDLRSHHISGASGGGNGQGTSKGSHSASVTSGAGDSGLPFIQLLVCQVK
;
A
#
# COMPACT_ATOMS: atom_id res chain seq x y z
N MET A 1 73.57 -24.72 -16.12
CA MET A 1 74.01 -23.31 -16.35
C MET A 1 72.83 -22.57 -16.97
N PHE A 2 72.55 -21.35 -16.48
CA PHE A 2 71.46 -20.42 -16.84
C PHE A 2 70.06 -20.65 -16.25
N ARG A 3 69.91 -20.04 -15.06
CA ARG A 3 68.71 -19.68 -14.31
C ARG A 3 68.05 -18.47 -15.01
N LYS A 4 66.79 -18.57 -15.44
CA LYS A 4 65.98 -17.40 -15.83
C LYS A 4 64.98 -17.11 -14.72
N HIS A 5 65.15 -15.98 -14.06
CA HIS A 5 64.28 -15.45 -13.03
C HIS A 5 62.93 -15.05 -13.66
N LEU A 6 61.88 -15.80 -13.35
CA LEU A 6 60.51 -15.42 -13.64
C LEU A 6 60.05 -14.50 -12.51
N PHE A 7 59.93 -13.20 -12.79
CA PHE A 7 59.43 -12.20 -11.87
C PHE A 7 57.96 -12.48 -11.57
N THR A 8 57.66 -12.81 -10.31
CA THR A 8 56.31 -12.94 -9.78
C THR A 8 55.66 -11.54 -9.76
N ILE A 9 54.77 -11.26 -10.71
CA ILE A 9 53.90 -10.07 -10.66
C ILE A 9 52.83 -10.38 -9.60
N GLY A 10 53.06 -9.89 -8.38
CA GLY A 10 52.06 -9.91 -7.31
C GLY A 10 50.91 -8.97 -7.67
N VAL A 11 49.77 -9.55 -8.04
CA VAL A 11 48.50 -8.83 -8.08
C VAL A 11 48.05 -8.66 -6.63
N ILE A 12 48.34 -7.50 -6.04
CA ILE A 12 47.70 -7.09 -4.79
C ILE A 12 46.26 -6.74 -5.17
N ALA A 13 45.34 -7.68 -4.92
CA ALA A 13 43.91 -7.40 -4.93
C ALA A 13 43.64 -6.42 -3.79
N ALA A 14 43.53 -5.13 -4.12
CA ALA A 14 42.98 -4.13 -3.22
C ALA A 14 41.53 -4.56 -2.95
N ALA A 15 41.31 -5.13 -1.77
CA ALA A 15 39.97 -5.37 -1.26
C ALA A 15 39.28 -4.00 -1.22
N CYS A 16 38.30 -3.80 -2.10
CA CYS A 16 37.31 -2.74 -1.95
C CYS A 16 36.55 -3.03 -0.65
N ILE A 17 37.07 -2.56 0.47
CA ILE A 17 36.34 -2.43 1.71
C ILE A 17 35.28 -1.37 1.40
N GLY A 18 34.12 -1.83 0.94
CA GLY A 18 32.97 -0.97 0.78
C GLY A 18 32.74 -0.23 2.10
N LEU A 19 32.58 1.09 2.02
CA LEU A 19 32.03 1.88 3.12
C LEU A 19 30.64 1.32 3.43
N GLN A 20 30.59 0.36 4.34
CA GLN A 20 29.35 -0.03 4.98
C GLN A 20 29.02 1.11 5.93
N GLY A 21 27.99 1.88 5.62
CA GLY A 21 27.44 2.86 6.56
C GLY A 21 27.11 2.18 7.90
N PRO A 22 26.99 2.93 9.00
CA PRO A 22 26.74 2.36 10.31
C PRO A 22 25.49 1.48 10.24
N VAL A 23 25.70 0.16 10.37
CA VAL A 23 24.61 -0.79 10.58
C VAL A 23 24.19 -0.59 12.01
N TYR A 24 23.18 0.25 12.24
CA TYR A 24 22.60 0.40 13.57
C TYR A 24 22.10 -0.99 13.99
N ALA A 25 22.71 -1.61 14.98
CA ALA A 25 22.12 -2.82 15.57
C ALA A 25 20.77 -2.42 16.18
N ALA A 26 19.78 -3.32 16.15
CA ALA A 26 18.69 -3.21 17.11
C ALA A 26 19.35 -3.20 18.49
N ASP A 27 19.22 -2.09 19.21
CA ASP A 27 19.86 -1.91 20.51
C ASP A 27 19.47 -3.07 21.42
N GLN A 28 20.43 -3.60 22.20
CA GLN A 28 20.16 -4.62 23.23
C GLN A 28 19.10 -4.15 24.25
N ALA A 29 18.78 -2.84 24.26
CA ALA A 29 17.71 -2.24 25.04
C ALA A 29 16.29 -2.52 24.49
N MET A 30 16.11 -2.97 23.25
CA MET A 30 14.79 -3.24 22.69
C MET A 30 14.20 -4.55 23.23
N PRO A 31 12.95 -4.58 23.72
CA PRO A 31 12.31 -5.81 24.17
C PRO A 31 12.17 -6.84 23.03
N SER A 32 12.36 -8.12 23.35
CA SER A 32 12.08 -9.21 22.41
C SER A 32 10.64 -9.15 21.90
N ASN A 33 10.47 -9.46 20.62
CA ASN A 33 9.20 -9.37 19.89
C ASN A 33 8.65 -7.95 19.66
N MET A 34 9.38 -6.91 20.04
CA MET A 34 8.99 -5.55 19.66
C MET A 34 9.07 -5.39 18.14
N ILE A 35 8.04 -4.78 17.55
CA ILE A 35 8.02 -4.40 16.14
C ILE A 35 8.31 -2.91 15.97
N PHE A 36 8.99 -2.57 14.87
CA PHE A 36 9.31 -1.20 14.52
C PHE A 36 9.38 -1.03 13.00
N PHE A 37 9.26 0.21 12.53
CA PHE A 37 9.32 0.55 11.11
C PHE A 37 10.70 1.06 10.74
N VAL A 38 11.19 0.69 9.56
CA VAL A 38 12.43 1.21 8.99
C VAL A 38 12.21 1.75 7.58
N ASP A 39 12.87 2.87 7.29
CA ASP A 39 13.01 3.41 5.94
C ASP A 39 14.24 2.74 5.30
N GLY A 40 14.01 1.57 4.69
CA GLY A 40 15.06 0.75 4.10
C GLY A 40 14.57 -0.64 3.70
N THR A 41 15.43 -1.39 3.01
CA THR A 41 15.09 -2.71 2.46
C THR A 41 15.48 -3.87 3.36
N ASN A 42 16.21 -3.62 4.44
CA ASN A 42 16.75 -4.65 5.34
C ASN A 42 16.51 -4.28 6.80
N CYS A 43 16.21 -5.30 7.60
CA CYS A 43 16.13 -5.13 9.04
C CYS A 43 17.52 -5.03 9.67
N PRO A 44 17.70 -4.16 10.68
CA PRO A 44 18.97 -4.03 11.36
C PRO A 44 19.37 -5.31 12.11
N ALA A 45 20.68 -5.49 12.35
CA ALA A 45 21.21 -6.67 13.02
C ALA A 45 20.53 -6.88 14.39
N GLY A 46 20.13 -8.12 14.69
CA GLY A 46 19.35 -8.43 15.90
C GLY A 46 17.83 -8.42 15.71
N SER A 47 17.34 -8.05 14.52
CA SER A 47 15.93 -8.13 14.13
C SER A 47 15.75 -8.91 12.83
N PHE A 48 14.50 -9.19 12.46
CA PHE A 48 14.11 -9.87 11.22
C PHE A 48 12.87 -9.22 10.62
N VAL A 49 12.65 -9.44 9.32
CA VAL A 49 11.47 -8.90 8.62
C VAL A 49 10.20 -9.56 9.15
N ALA A 50 9.24 -8.75 9.61
CA ALA A 50 7.91 -9.21 9.98
C ALA A 50 7.08 -9.46 8.72
N THR A 51 7.24 -10.63 8.10
CA THR A 51 6.64 -10.97 6.80
C THR A 51 5.11 -10.93 6.80
N ASN A 52 4.49 -11.20 7.94
CA ASN A 52 3.05 -11.07 8.19
C ASN A 52 2.54 -9.62 8.13
N ALA A 53 3.42 -8.61 8.21
CA ALA A 53 3.07 -7.19 8.10
C ALA A 53 3.24 -6.61 6.67
N ALA A 54 3.92 -7.32 5.77
CA ALA A 54 4.23 -6.82 4.44
C ALA A 54 2.96 -6.51 3.63
N GLY A 55 2.84 -5.26 3.16
CA GLY A 55 1.67 -4.80 2.40
C GLY A 55 0.39 -4.69 3.23
N ARG A 56 0.48 -4.61 4.56
CA ARG A 56 -0.69 -4.58 5.45
C ARG A 56 -0.64 -3.40 6.41
N MET A 57 -1.83 -2.93 6.77
CA MET A 57 -2.01 -2.01 7.89
C MET A 57 -1.98 -2.80 9.21
N LEU A 58 -1.17 -2.33 10.15
CA LEU A 58 -1.10 -2.94 11.48
C LEU A 58 -2.25 -2.44 12.35
N LEU A 59 -2.94 -3.38 12.99
CA LEU A 59 -4.00 -3.10 13.96
C LEU A 59 -3.53 -3.55 15.35
N VAL A 60 -3.68 -2.66 16.33
CA VAL A 60 -3.38 -2.98 17.72
C VAL A 60 -4.56 -3.74 18.31
N THR A 61 -4.26 -4.81 19.05
CA THR A 61 -5.25 -5.60 19.78
C THR A 61 -4.83 -5.77 21.23
N THR A 62 -5.80 -5.85 22.12
CA THR A 62 -5.59 -6.22 23.53
C THR A 62 -5.80 -7.72 23.76
N TYR A 63 -6.31 -8.46 22.77
CA TYR A 63 -6.53 -9.90 22.86
C TYR A 63 -5.36 -10.67 22.26
N LEU A 64 -4.66 -11.45 23.10
CA LEU A 64 -3.47 -12.20 22.70
C LEU A 64 -3.73 -13.17 21.54
N GLY A 65 -4.93 -13.73 21.44
CA GLY A 65 -5.29 -14.67 20.38
C GLY A 65 -5.44 -14.04 18.99
N ASP A 66 -5.41 -12.71 18.87
CA ASP A 66 -5.46 -12.01 17.58
C ASP A 66 -4.09 -11.55 17.08
N VAL A 67 -3.05 -11.66 17.92
CA VAL A 67 -1.69 -11.28 17.53
C VAL A 67 -1.24 -12.14 16.34
N GLY A 68 -0.81 -11.47 15.27
CA GLY A 68 -0.35 -12.12 14.05
C GLY A 68 -1.45 -12.59 13.11
N LYS A 69 -2.74 -12.45 13.47
CA LYS A 69 -3.83 -12.68 12.51
C LYS A 69 -3.78 -11.66 11.39
N THR A 70 -4.12 -12.11 10.19
CA THR A 70 -4.18 -11.26 9.01
C THR A 70 -5.56 -11.35 8.38
N TYR A 71 -6.01 -10.23 7.82
CA TYR A 71 -7.30 -10.11 7.16
C TYR A 71 -7.12 -9.48 5.78
N GLY A 72 -7.88 -9.98 4.81
CA GLY A 72 -7.83 -9.51 3.43
C GLY A 72 -6.50 -9.78 2.70
N THR A 73 -6.39 -9.19 1.52
CA THR A 73 -5.24 -9.34 0.61
C THR A 73 -4.23 -8.20 0.82
N PRO A 74 -2.95 -8.52 1.05
CA PRO A 74 -1.91 -7.49 1.21
C PRO A 74 -1.76 -6.69 -0.09
N LEU A 75 -1.39 -5.43 0.04
CA LEU A 75 -0.95 -4.59 -1.07
C LEU A 75 0.41 -5.08 -1.57
N LYS A 76 0.63 -5.01 -2.88
CA LYS A 76 1.98 -5.12 -3.45
C LYS A 76 2.77 -3.85 -3.14
N ASP A 77 4.06 -3.93 -3.41
CA ASP A 77 4.93 -2.76 -3.39
C ASP A 77 4.37 -1.69 -4.32
N GLN A 78 4.20 -0.49 -3.77
CA GLN A 78 3.65 0.70 -4.43
C GLN A 78 2.27 0.50 -5.09
N GLU A 79 1.47 -0.46 -4.62
CA GLU A 79 0.12 -0.67 -5.14
C GLU A 79 -0.84 0.44 -4.70
N ASP A 80 -1.32 1.21 -5.67
CA ASP A 80 -2.57 1.98 -5.54
C ASP A 80 -3.73 1.10 -6.00
N ARG A 81 -4.57 0.67 -5.05
CA ARG A 81 -5.64 -0.30 -5.33
C ARG A 81 -6.87 0.41 -5.87
N THR A 82 -7.36 -0.03 -7.03
CA THR A 82 -8.60 0.50 -7.61
C THR A 82 -9.78 0.31 -6.66
N HIS A 83 -10.64 1.33 -6.56
CA HIS A 83 -11.88 1.28 -5.81
C HIS A 83 -13.02 1.99 -6.56
N THR A 84 -14.24 1.84 -6.06
CA THR A 84 -15.46 2.44 -6.62
C THR A 84 -16.20 3.21 -5.53
N HIS A 85 -16.90 4.28 -5.89
CA HIS A 85 -17.80 5.01 -5.01
C HIS A 85 -19.25 4.69 -5.36
N SER A 86 -20.07 4.41 -4.36
CA SER A 86 -21.53 4.39 -4.48
C SER A 86 -22.11 5.70 -3.99
N GLY A 87 -23.17 6.16 -4.64
CA GLY A 87 -23.87 7.38 -4.27
C GLY A 87 -25.30 7.37 -4.77
N THR A 88 -26.06 8.38 -4.35
CA THR A 88 -27.40 8.63 -4.86
C THR A 88 -27.40 9.99 -5.54
N MET A 89 -27.81 10.04 -6.79
CA MET A 89 -28.09 11.29 -7.48
C MET A 89 -29.58 11.56 -7.39
N THR A 90 -29.95 12.78 -7.04
CA THR A 90 -31.34 13.23 -7.01
C THR A 90 -31.50 14.42 -7.94
N VAL A 91 -32.49 14.35 -8.82
CA VAL A 91 -32.86 15.43 -9.73
C VAL A 91 -34.30 15.83 -9.43
N ASP A 92 -34.50 17.10 -9.08
CA ASP A 92 -35.84 17.66 -8.91
C ASP A 92 -36.33 18.26 -10.23
N LEU A 93 -37.33 17.61 -10.82
CA LEU A 93 -37.96 18.07 -12.04
C LEU A 93 -39.09 19.04 -11.73
N ARG A 94 -38.95 20.26 -12.23
CA ARG A 94 -40.01 21.28 -12.15
C ARG A 94 -41.17 20.89 -13.06
N SER A 95 -42.36 21.39 -12.73
CA SER A 95 -43.53 21.23 -13.60
C SER A 95 -43.31 21.99 -14.91
N HIS A 96 -43.52 21.32 -16.03
CA HIS A 96 -43.55 21.94 -17.36
C HIS A 96 -44.85 21.56 -18.07
N HIS A 97 -45.46 22.52 -18.76
CA HIS A 97 -46.72 22.34 -19.47
C HIS A 97 -46.47 22.44 -20.98
N ILE A 98 -46.87 21.42 -21.74
CA ILE A 98 -46.78 21.42 -23.19
C ILE A 98 -48.18 21.76 -23.75
N SER A 99 -48.34 22.97 -24.29
CA SER A 99 -49.57 23.36 -24.98
C SER A 99 -49.72 22.55 -26.27
N GLY A 100 -50.90 21.94 -26.50
CA GLY A 100 -51.20 21.13 -27.69
C GLY A 100 -51.24 19.62 -27.47
N ALA A 101 -50.83 19.13 -26.29
CA ALA A 101 -50.88 17.70 -25.92
C ALA A 101 -52.25 17.25 -25.36
N SER A 102 -53.34 17.98 -25.65
CA SER A 102 -54.69 17.74 -25.12
C SER A 102 -55.39 16.62 -25.88
N GLY A 103 -55.03 15.36 -25.58
CA GLY A 103 -55.66 14.20 -26.20
C GLY A 103 -55.17 12.90 -25.60
N GLY A 104 -55.42 12.66 -24.31
CA GLY A 104 -55.47 11.36 -23.61
C GLY A 104 -54.26 10.41 -23.65
N GLY A 105 -53.34 10.55 -24.59
CA GLY A 105 -52.30 9.57 -24.91
C GLY A 105 -50.87 10.04 -24.68
N ASN A 106 -50.68 11.22 -24.06
CA ASN A 106 -49.38 11.86 -23.81
C ASN A 106 -48.93 11.76 -22.34
N GLY A 107 -49.18 10.65 -21.66
CA GLY A 107 -48.81 10.38 -20.25
C GLY A 107 -47.39 9.85 -20.02
N GLN A 108 -46.55 9.77 -21.05
CA GLN A 108 -45.24 9.10 -21.06
C GLN A 108 -44.10 10.03 -20.67
N GLY A 109 -44.37 11.33 -20.48
CA GLY A 109 -43.40 12.28 -19.95
C GLY A 109 -43.11 12.03 -18.47
N THR A 110 -41.88 12.29 -18.04
CA THR A 110 -41.50 12.16 -16.63
C THR A 110 -42.30 13.13 -15.75
N SER A 111 -42.86 12.63 -14.65
CA SER A 111 -43.62 13.43 -13.69
C SER A 111 -42.75 14.49 -13.01
N LYS A 112 -43.36 15.62 -12.64
CA LYS A 112 -42.71 16.60 -11.73
C LYS A 112 -42.39 15.94 -10.39
N GLY A 113 -41.37 16.44 -9.70
CA GLY A 113 -40.96 15.96 -8.39
C GLY A 113 -39.52 15.44 -8.36
N SER A 114 -39.18 14.81 -7.24
CA SER A 114 -37.82 14.31 -7.00
C SER A 114 -37.64 12.92 -7.59
N HIS A 115 -36.61 12.76 -8.39
CA HIS A 115 -36.23 11.47 -8.99
C HIS A 115 -34.82 11.14 -8.55
N SER A 116 -34.66 10.00 -7.88
CA SER A 116 -33.37 9.55 -7.38
C SER A 116 -32.91 8.29 -8.09
N ALA A 117 -31.62 8.19 -8.34
CA ALA A 117 -30.97 7.00 -8.86
C ALA A 117 -29.73 6.67 -8.03
N SER A 118 -29.57 5.39 -7.69
CA SER A 118 -28.30 4.89 -7.17
C SER A 118 -27.30 4.77 -8.32
N VAL A 119 -26.12 5.30 -8.10
CA VAL A 119 -25.01 5.29 -9.05
C VAL A 119 -23.79 4.65 -8.42
N THR A 120 -22.97 4.00 -9.23
CA THR A 120 -21.65 3.52 -8.84
C THR A 120 -20.65 4.03 -9.87
N SER A 121 -19.52 4.57 -9.40
CA SER A 121 -18.45 5.01 -10.30
C SER A 121 -17.80 3.83 -11.00
N GLY A 122 -17.03 4.12 -12.04
CA GLY A 122 -16.02 3.16 -12.52
C GLY A 122 -14.96 2.87 -11.45
N ALA A 123 -14.25 1.76 -11.61
CA ALA A 123 -13.07 1.46 -10.79
C ALA A 123 -11.94 2.42 -11.14
N GLY A 124 -11.28 2.98 -10.13
CA GLY A 124 -10.15 3.88 -10.32
C GLY A 124 -9.21 3.86 -9.13
N ASP A 125 -7.95 4.20 -9.39
CA ASP A 125 -6.91 4.37 -8.37
C ASP A 125 -7.23 5.54 -7.45
N SER A 126 -6.68 5.55 -6.24
CA SER A 126 -6.93 6.62 -5.28
C SER A 126 -6.17 7.90 -5.60
N GLY A 127 -4.98 7.79 -6.19
CA GLY A 127 -4.05 8.91 -6.38
C GLY A 127 -3.59 9.53 -5.06
N LEU A 128 -3.84 8.88 -3.92
CA LEU A 128 -3.48 9.39 -2.61
C LEU A 128 -2.00 9.13 -2.35
N PRO A 129 -1.25 10.10 -1.79
CA PRO A 129 0.12 9.86 -1.40
C PRO A 129 0.17 8.84 -0.25
N PHE A 130 1.07 7.87 -0.35
CA PHE A 130 1.31 6.89 0.70
C PHE A 130 2.81 6.62 0.87
N ILE A 131 3.17 6.10 2.03
CA ILE A 131 4.51 5.55 2.31
C ILE A 131 4.36 4.07 2.68
N GLN A 132 5.26 3.25 2.18
CA GLN A 132 5.40 1.86 2.58
C GLN A 132 6.74 1.71 3.28
N LEU A 133 6.69 1.34 4.56
CA LEU A 133 7.88 1.11 5.38
C LEU A 133 8.01 -0.38 5.68
N LEU A 134 9.25 -0.85 5.77
CA LEU A 134 9.54 -2.21 6.20
C LEU A 134 9.27 -2.34 7.69
N VAL A 135 8.57 -3.42 8.09
CA VAL A 135 8.37 -3.75 9.51
C VAL A 135 9.38 -4.81 9.93
N CYS A 136 10.11 -4.51 11.00
CA CYS A 136 11.09 -5.39 11.60
C CYS A 136 10.64 -5.82 13.00
N GLN A 137 10.97 -7.04 13.39
CA GLN A 137 10.71 -7.60 14.71
C GLN A 137 12.03 -7.97 15.38
N VAL A 138 12.20 -7.57 16.63
CA VAL A 138 13.36 -7.93 17.46
C VAL A 138 13.28 -9.41 17.82
N LYS A 139 14.44 -10.09 17.78
CA LYS A 139 14.59 -11.51 18.12
C LYS A 139 14.19 -11.84 19.56
#